data_AF-A0A4Q6BYS3-F1
#
_entry.id   AF-A0A4Q6BYS3-F1
#
_cell.length_a   1.000
_cell.length_b   1.000
_cell.length_c   1.000
_cell.angle_alpha   90.00
_cell.angle_beta   90.00
_cell.angle_gamma   90.00
#
_symmetry.space_group_name_H-M   'P 1'
#
loop_
_entity.id
_entity.type
_entity.pdbx_description
1 polymer ?
#
loop_
_entity_poly.entity_id
_entity_poly.type
_entity_poly.pdbx_seq_one_letter_code
_entity_poly.pdbx_strand_id
1 'polypeptide(L)'
;MLASLFVLVATGVAKAEVQPVPSVDLDRYLGQWFQVAAIPQSFQKKCVGHVKAEYSKAEDGLIKVLNSCAEADGSMSNAEGRAKVEDTQTNAELKVTFVKIIDWIFTFGGDYWVIDLAT
;
A
#
# COMPACT_ATOMS: atom_id res chain seq x y z
N MET A 1 21.06 -39.56 39.52
CA MET A 1 20.69 -39.10 38.17
C MET A 1 20.42 -37.60 38.24
N LEU A 2 21.32 -36.76 37.71
CA LEU A 2 21.11 -35.32 37.57
C LEU A 2 20.64 -35.07 36.14
N ALA A 3 19.38 -34.69 35.96
CA ALA A 3 18.86 -34.27 34.66
C ALA A 3 19.27 -32.81 34.44
N SER A 4 20.13 -32.57 33.44
CA SER A 4 20.48 -31.21 33.02
C SER A 4 19.37 -30.65 32.15
N LEU A 5 18.83 -29.49 32.54
CA LEU A 5 17.82 -28.75 31.78
C LEU A 5 18.55 -27.92 30.70
N PHE A 6 18.38 -28.27 29.43
CA PHE A 6 18.82 -27.43 28.32
C PHE A 6 17.82 -26.29 28.13
N VAL A 7 18.22 -25.06 28.42
CA VAL A 7 17.46 -23.86 28.09
C VAL A 7 17.77 -23.49 26.65
N LEU A 8 16.79 -23.66 25.76
CA LEU A 8 16.88 -23.18 24.38
C LEU A 8 16.69 -21.66 24.39
N VAL A 9 17.78 -20.90 24.26
CA VAL A 9 17.69 -19.45 24.05
C VAL A 9 17.35 -19.24 22.58
N ALA A 10 16.06 -18.97 22.30
CA ALA A 10 15.64 -18.52 20.99
C ALA A 10 16.13 -17.08 20.79
N THR A 11 17.20 -16.89 20.01
CA THR A 11 17.59 -15.57 19.50
C THR A 11 16.55 -15.14 18.47
N GLY A 12 15.58 -14.34 18.88
CA GLY A 12 14.62 -13.73 17.96
C GLY A 12 15.38 -12.84 16.97
N VAL A 13 15.23 -13.12 15.68
CA VAL A 13 15.66 -12.18 14.63
C VAL A 13 14.71 -10.99 14.73
N ALA A 14 15.21 -9.84 15.18
CA ALA A 14 14.44 -8.61 15.16
C ALA A 14 14.04 -8.31 13.72
N LYS A 15 12.73 -8.32 13.45
CA LYS A 15 12.20 -7.94 12.13
C LYS A 15 12.49 -6.45 11.95
N ALA A 16 13.22 -6.10 10.90
CA ALA A 16 13.45 -4.69 10.57
C ALA A 16 12.09 -4.02 10.33
N GLU A 17 11.83 -2.93 11.06
CA GLU A 17 10.66 -2.11 10.86
C GLU A 17 10.79 -1.35 9.55
N VAL A 18 9.70 -1.25 8.79
CA VAL A 18 9.67 -0.42 7.59
C VAL A 18 9.82 1.04 8.03
N GLN A 19 10.65 1.80 7.32
CA GLN A 19 10.88 3.20 7.63
C GLN A 19 10.32 4.05 6.48
N PRO A 20 9.27 4.85 6.72
CA PRO A 20 8.75 5.76 5.70
C PRO A 20 9.71 6.95 5.48
N VAL A 21 9.49 7.69 4.39
CA VAL A 21 10.18 8.97 4.16
C VAL A 21 9.83 9.98 5.25
N PRO A 22 10.71 10.96 5.57
CA PRO A 22 10.46 11.93 6.63
C PRO A 22 9.20 12.78 6.42
N SER A 23 8.83 13.05 5.16
CA SER A 23 7.57 13.70 4.82
C SER A 23 7.17 13.48 3.37
N VAL A 24 5.86 13.57 3.11
CA VAL A 24 5.26 13.58 1.77
C VAL A 24 4.48 14.88 1.59
N ASP A 25 4.80 15.62 0.54
CA ASP A 25 3.93 16.66 0.01
C ASP A 25 2.82 16.00 -0.80
N LEU A 26 1.63 15.90 -0.21
CA LEU A 26 0.50 15.21 -0.83
C LEU A 26 0.12 15.85 -2.16
N ASP A 27 0.13 17.18 -2.28
CA ASP A 27 -0.28 17.87 -3.50
C ASP A 27 0.64 17.54 -4.67
N ARG A 28 1.94 17.37 -4.39
CA ARG A 28 2.92 16.89 -5.39
C ARG A 28 2.84 15.38 -5.65
N TYR A 29 2.40 14.61 -4.67
CA TYR A 29 2.28 13.16 -4.76
C TYR A 29 1.05 12.72 -5.58
N LEU A 30 0.00 13.56 -5.62
CA LEU A 30 -1.16 13.34 -6.48
C LEU A 30 -0.77 13.24 -7.97
N GLY A 31 -1.60 12.53 -8.74
CA GLY A 31 -1.39 12.29 -10.15
C GLY A 31 -1.14 10.82 -10.47
N GLN A 32 -0.57 10.58 -11.64
CA GLN A 32 -0.40 9.23 -12.20
C GLN A 32 1.00 8.68 -11.91
N TRP A 33 1.04 7.45 -11.41
CA TRP A 33 2.24 6.66 -11.15
C TRP A 33 2.21 5.38 -11.98
N PHE A 34 3.35 5.05 -12.58
CA PHE A 34 3.53 3.77 -13.28
C PHE A 34 4.27 2.79 -12.38
N GLN A 35 3.76 1.55 -12.32
CA GLN A 35 4.41 0.50 -11.56
C GLN A 35 5.61 -0.05 -12.34
N VAL A 36 6.82 0.22 -11.85
CA VAL A 36 8.06 -0.29 -12.45
C VAL A 36 8.36 -1.71 -11.99
N ALA A 37 8.09 -2.01 -10.71
CA ALA A 37 8.25 -3.33 -10.11
C ALA A 37 7.27 -3.50 -8.95
N ALA A 38 6.95 -4.74 -8.59
CA ALA A 38 6.14 -5.04 -7.41
C ALA A 38 6.44 -6.43 -6.84
N ILE A 39 6.18 -6.58 -5.55
CA ILE A 39 6.06 -7.90 -4.92
C ILE A 39 4.73 -8.51 -5.39
N PRO A 40 4.72 -9.69 -6.03
CA PRO A 40 3.51 -10.25 -6.63
C PRO A 40 2.36 -10.39 -5.64
N GLN A 41 1.20 -9.81 -5.98
CA GLN A 41 -0.03 -9.94 -5.21
C GLN A 41 -1.11 -10.68 -6.00
N SER A 42 -1.97 -11.42 -5.30
CA SER A 42 -3.03 -12.24 -5.92
C SER A 42 -4.00 -11.42 -6.77
N PHE A 43 -4.31 -10.19 -6.35
CA PHE A 43 -5.23 -9.29 -7.04
C PHE A 43 -4.68 -8.72 -8.36
N GLN A 44 -3.36 -8.78 -8.60
CA GLN A 44 -2.75 -8.32 -9.86
C GLN A 44 -2.45 -9.47 -10.84
N LYS A 45 -2.81 -10.72 -10.53
CA LYS A 45 -2.42 -11.90 -11.32
C LYS A 45 -2.85 -11.87 -12.80
N LYS A 46 -3.90 -11.12 -13.13
CA LYS A 46 -4.40 -10.98 -14.51
C LYS A 46 -3.76 -9.83 -15.29
N CYS A 47 -3.04 -8.94 -14.60
CA CYS A 47 -2.39 -7.80 -15.23
C CYS A 47 -1.18 -8.27 -16.04
N VAL A 48 -1.17 -8.00 -17.34
CA VAL A 48 -0.07 -8.32 -18.25
C VAL A 48 0.80 -7.12 -18.61
N GLY A 49 0.33 -5.89 -18.32
CA GLY A 49 1.09 -4.69 -18.59
C GLY A 49 0.34 -3.40 -18.25
N HIS A 50 1.00 -2.26 -18.49
CA HIS A 50 0.43 -0.91 -18.31
C HIS A 50 -0.18 -0.67 -16.93
N VAL A 51 0.43 -1.27 -15.88
CA VAL A 51 -0.05 -1.11 -14.51
C VAL A 51 0.25 0.30 -14.03
N LYS A 52 -0.80 1.02 -13.63
CA LYS A 52 -0.70 2.39 -13.11
C LYS A 52 -1.64 2.60 -11.92
N ALA A 53 -1.28 3.58 -11.11
CA ALA A 53 -2.10 4.12 -10.04
C ALA A 53 -2.31 5.62 -10.27
N GLU A 54 -3.55 6.09 -10.11
CA GLU A 54 -3.87 7.51 -10.15
C GLU A 54 -4.42 7.95 -8.79
N TYR A 55 -3.80 8.98 -8.22
CA TYR A 55 -4.18 9.57 -6.94
C TYR A 55 -4.82 10.94 -7.15
N SER A 56 -5.98 11.17 -6.57
CA SER A 56 -6.66 12.47 -6.62
C SER A 56 -7.36 12.80 -5.30
N LYS A 57 -7.65 14.09 -5.06
CA LYS A 57 -8.52 14.49 -3.95
C LYS A 57 -9.94 13.98 -4.21
N ALA A 58 -10.58 13.44 -3.19
CA ALA A 58 -12.01 13.11 -3.20
C ALA A 58 -12.81 14.16 -2.41
N GLU A 59 -14.12 14.24 -2.68
CA GLU A 59 -15.02 15.23 -2.04
C GLU A 59 -15.19 15.00 -0.54
N ASP A 60 -14.95 13.76 -0.09
CA ASP A 60 -15.01 13.32 1.32
C ASP A 60 -13.73 13.66 2.11
N GLY A 61 -12.78 14.37 1.50
CA GLY A 61 -11.49 14.73 2.10
C GLY A 61 -10.47 13.59 2.10
N LEU A 62 -10.82 12.43 1.53
CA LEU A 62 -9.91 11.30 1.34
C LEU A 62 -9.13 11.44 0.03
N ILE A 63 -8.17 10.54 -0.17
CA ILE A 63 -7.49 10.39 -1.46
C ILE A 63 -8.19 9.27 -2.23
N LYS A 64 -8.68 9.55 -3.43
CA LYS A 64 -9.12 8.53 -4.38
C LYS A 64 -7.90 7.84 -4.97
N VAL A 65 -7.93 6.51 -4.98
CA VAL A 65 -6.92 5.65 -5.61
C VAL A 65 -7.59 4.91 -6.76
N LEU A 66 -7.11 5.08 -7.98
CA LEU A 66 -7.55 4.30 -9.14
C LEU A 66 -6.37 3.49 -9.68
N ASN A 67 -6.39 2.20 -9.40
CA ASN A 67 -5.44 1.26 -9.99
C ASN A 67 -6.02 0.73 -11.30
N SER A 68 -5.19 0.64 -12.34
CA SER A 68 -5.60 0.04 -13.62
C SER A 68 -4.46 -0.73 -14.28
N CYS A 69 -4.81 -1.72 -15.09
CA CYS A 69 -3.86 -2.51 -15.86
C CYS A 69 -4.50 -3.13 -17.10
N ALA A 70 -3.69 -3.49 -18.09
CA ALA A 70 -4.13 -4.28 -19.23
C ALA A 70 -4.17 -5.77 -18.89
N GLU A 71 -5.20 -6.49 -19.36
CA GLU A 71 -5.31 -7.94 -19.30
C GLU A 71 -4.96 -8.59 -20.65
N ALA A 72 -4.77 -9.92 -20.66
CA ALA A 72 -4.31 -10.66 -21.86
C ALA A 72 -5.29 -10.60 -23.04
N ASP A 73 -6.57 -10.36 -22.78
CA ASP A 73 -7.61 -10.21 -23.79
C ASP A 73 -7.69 -8.78 -24.38
N GLY A 74 -6.79 -7.88 -23.96
CA GLY A 74 -6.75 -6.48 -24.37
C GLY A 74 -7.73 -5.58 -23.60
N SER A 75 -8.50 -6.11 -22.65
CA SER A 75 -9.35 -5.32 -21.77
C SER A 75 -8.53 -4.58 -20.71
N MET A 76 -9.16 -3.58 -20.09
CA MET A 76 -8.58 -2.82 -18.98
C MET A 76 -9.29 -3.18 -17.68
N SER A 77 -8.51 -3.71 -16.73
CA SER A 77 -8.94 -3.93 -15.35
C SER A 77 -8.81 -2.63 -14.56
N ASN A 78 -9.80 -2.30 -13.74
CA ASN A 78 -9.78 -1.11 -12.89
C ASN A 78 -10.23 -1.46 -11.46
N ALA A 79 -9.58 -0.86 -10.47
CA ALA A 79 -9.95 -0.96 -9.06
C ALA A 79 -9.91 0.43 -8.41
N GLU A 80 -11.06 0.90 -7.94
CA GLU A 80 -11.18 2.17 -7.21
C GLU A 80 -11.16 1.92 -5.70
N GLY A 81 -10.35 2.70 -4.99
CA GLY A 81 -10.25 2.70 -3.54
C GLY A 81 -10.23 4.10 -2.94
N ARG A 82 -10.09 4.14 -1.62
CA ARG A 82 -9.79 5.35 -0.85
C ARG A 82 -8.60 5.13 0.06
N ALA A 83 -7.79 6.17 0.18
CA ALA A 83 -6.74 6.27 1.17
C ALA A 83 -7.06 7.40 2.16
N LYS A 84 -6.68 7.18 3.42
CA LYS A 84 -6.63 8.23 4.43
C LYS A 84 -5.23 8.27 5.03
N VAL A 85 -4.78 9.46 5.40
CA VAL A 85 -3.51 9.64 6.13
C VAL A 85 -3.70 9.17 7.57
N GLU A 86 -2.79 8.33 8.07
CA GLU A 86 -2.79 7.88 9.47
C GLU A 86 -1.82 8.72 10.31
N ASP A 87 -0.66 9.12 9.77
CA ASP A 87 0.25 10.09 10.39
C ASP A 87 0.22 11.45 9.66
N THR A 88 -0.45 12.43 10.26
CA THR A 88 -0.58 13.77 9.71
C THR A 88 0.65 14.66 9.92
N GLN A 89 1.66 14.21 10.69
CA GLN A 89 2.91 14.96 10.85
C GLN A 89 3.80 14.80 9.62
N THR A 90 3.92 13.58 9.09
CA THR A 90 4.76 13.29 7.92
C THR A 90 3.95 13.14 6.64
N ASN A 91 2.68 12.73 6.72
CA ASN A 91 1.83 12.28 5.61
C ASN A 91 2.38 11.05 4.84
N ALA A 92 3.41 10.38 5.37
CA ALA A 92 4.08 9.28 4.68
C ALA A 92 3.43 7.91 4.95
N GLU A 93 2.55 7.83 5.96
CA GLU A 93 1.80 6.63 6.33
C GLU A 93 0.31 6.82 6.08
N LEU A 94 -0.26 5.93 5.28
CA LEU A 94 -1.65 5.92 4.91
C LEU A 94 -2.27 4.54 5.16
N LYS A 95 -3.60 4.52 5.18
CA LYS A 95 -4.40 3.30 5.09
C LYS A 95 -5.26 3.32 3.85
N VAL A 96 -5.20 2.26 3.05
CA VAL A 96 -5.92 2.15 1.76
C VAL A 96 -6.94 1.03 1.81
N THR A 97 -8.16 1.30 1.38
CA THR A 97 -9.21 0.28 1.22
C THR A 97 -9.81 0.32 -0.18
N PHE A 98 -10.12 -0.87 -0.70
CA PHE A 98 -10.89 -1.09 -1.93
C PHE A 98 -12.27 -1.69 -1.64
N VAL A 99 -12.66 -1.75 -0.36
CA VAL A 99 -13.94 -2.33 0.08
C VAL A 99 -14.95 -1.22 0.34
N LYS A 100 -16.03 -1.22 -0.44
CA LYS A 100 -17.16 -0.28 -0.31
C LYS A 100 -18.47 -1.06 -0.25
N ILE A 101 -19.27 -0.86 0.80
CA ILE A 101 -20.62 -1.43 0.92
C ILE A 101 -21.64 -0.29 0.96
N ILE A 102 -21.66 0.46 2.06
CA ILE A 102 -22.39 1.73 2.20
C ILE A 102 -21.38 2.87 2.14
N ASP A 103 -20.30 2.72 2.92
CA ASP A 103 -19.16 3.62 2.96
C ASP A 103 -17.84 2.83 2.81
N TRP A 104 -16.71 3.52 2.77
CA TRP A 104 -15.37 2.92 2.66
C TRP A 104 -14.95 2.23 3.98
N ILE A 105 -14.68 0.92 3.92
CA ILE A 105 -14.41 0.11 5.12
C ILE A 105 -12.91 -0.03 5.34
N PHE A 106 -12.34 0.81 6.21
CA PHE A 106 -10.91 0.85 6.51
C PHE A 106 -10.42 -0.29 7.41
N THR A 107 -11.30 -1.02 8.10
CA THR A 107 -10.92 -2.21 8.89
C THR A 107 -10.31 -3.32 8.03
N PHE A 108 -10.71 -3.39 6.74
CA PHE A 108 -10.10 -4.28 5.73
C PHE A 108 -9.02 -3.59 4.90
N GLY A 109 -8.66 -2.35 5.25
CA GLY A 109 -7.64 -1.60 4.56
C GLY A 109 -6.23 -2.09 4.88
N GLY A 110 -5.35 -2.00 3.90
CA GLY A 110 -3.92 -2.28 4.05
C GLY A 110 -3.14 -1.02 4.39
N ASP A 111 -2.02 -1.22 5.08
CA ASP A 111 -1.03 -0.18 5.33
C ASP A 111 -0.37 0.21 4.00
N TYR A 112 -0.20 1.51 3.78
CA TYR A 112 0.38 2.08 2.58
C TYR A 112 1.39 3.15 2.97
N TRP A 113 2.68 2.79 2.93
CA TRP A 113 3.76 3.67 3.38
C TRP A 113 4.62 4.08 2.19
N VAL A 114 4.93 5.36 2.10
CA VAL A 114 5.89 5.89 1.13
C VAL A 114 7.28 5.75 1.75
N ILE A 115 8.08 4.82 1.22
CA ILE A 115 9.41 4.50 1.78
C ILE A 115 10.56 5.23 1.08
N ASP A 116 10.32 5.74 -0.13
CA ASP A 116 11.29 6.52 -0.89
C ASP A 116 10.57 7.40 -1.94
N LEU A 117 11.22 8.48 -2.35
CA LEU A 117 10.79 9.38 -3.41
C LEU A 117 12.02 9.80 -4.24
N ALA A 118 11.91 9.73 -5.57
CA ALA A 118 12.93 10.29 -6.43
C ALA A 118 13.04 11.80 -6.19
N THR A 119 14.25 12.27 -5.87
CA THR A 119 14.57 13.68 -5.62
C THR A 119 14.98 14.40 -6.90
#